data_AF-A0AAW2RCJ9-F1
#
_entry.id   AF-A0AAW2RCJ9-F1
#
_cell.length_a   1.000
_cell.length_b   1.000
_cell.length_c   1.000
_cell.angle_alpha   90.00
_cell.angle_beta   90.00
_cell.angle_gamma   90.00
#
_symmetry.space_group_name_H-M   'P 1'
#
loop_
_entity.id
_entity.type
_entity.pdbx_description
1 polymer ?
#
loop_
_entity_poly.entity_id
_entity_poly.type
_entity_poly.pdbx_seq_one_letter_code
_entity_poly.pdbx_strand_id
1 'polypeptide(L)'
;MDILQQLVHVFKSPSVTAETQGLNPGSGCGALLTVRRELPADYHRLLLENTFRLVYCLIRPEKHDKGGEKEKVYKISSGKELKLDGYQDVLCSYINNPHTTFVRRYARRLFLHVCGSKTHYYSVRDSWQFSSEIKKLYKHINKSGGFQSSILYERSVKIVKCLSTIAEVSAARPRNWQKYCLKHSDVLPFLMNGVFSFGEECVIQALKLLNLALYTGKDTNHSSQKAEGADGSASSIKFGAQNLDSKKKKKGEEGSESPTEKSYMDMEQVLSVFTDRGDDCLRQFIDTFLLEWNSSTVRGEAKSVLLGAWHHGKQLFKETMLTVLLQKVKHLPLYDKCLTSDVIKCIFETLHSQNELLANHPNSRIYNTLSGLVEFDGYYLESEPCVACSSPEVPYSRMKLESLKSETKFTDNRIIVKCTGSYTIQSVTMNVHDARSPNQ
;
A
#
# COMPACT_ATOMS: atom_id res chain seq x y z
N MET A 1 1.18 -32.34 -8.21
CA MET A 1 2.46 -33.04 -8.01
C MET A 1 2.80 -32.93 -6.53
N ASP A 2 2.59 -34.01 -5.80
CA ASP A 2 2.56 -34.02 -4.35
C ASP A 2 3.98 -33.97 -3.77
N ILE A 3 4.30 -32.91 -3.02
CA ILE A 3 5.61 -32.71 -2.36
C ILE A 3 6.00 -33.94 -1.51
N LEU A 4 4.99 -34.65 -1.00
CA LEU A 4 5.17 -35.88 -0.25
C LEU A 4 5.77 -37.02 -1.09
N GLN A 5 5.34 -37.20 -2.33
CA GLN A 5 5.85 -38.29 -3.18
C GLN A 5 7.32 -38.10 -3.56
N GLN A 6 7.76 -36.86 -3.78
CA GLN A 6 9.16 -36.59 -4.11
C GLN A 6 10.08 -36.74 -2.89
N LEU A 7 9.63 -36.34 -1.70
CA LEU A 7 10.42 -36.50 -0.47
C LEU A 7 10.52 -37.95 -0.01
N VAL A 8 9.46 -38.75 -0.16
CA VAL A 8 9.49 -40.19 0.15
C VAL A 8 10.53 -40.94 -0.70
N HIS A 9 10.75 -40.51 -1.94
CA HIS A 9 11.76 -41.11 -2.81
C HIS A 9 13.21 -40.76 -2.41
N VAL A 10 13.41 -39.63 -1.71
CA VAL A 10 14.73 -39.21 -1.20
C VAL A 10 15.07 -39.89 0.12
N PHE A 11 14.07 -40.26 0.93
CA PHE A 11 14.26 -40.91 2.23
C PHE A 11 14.23 -42.45 2.20
N LYS A 12 13.96 -43.08 1.05
CA LYS A 12 14.21 -44.52 0.89
C LYS A 12 15.71 -44.77 0.78
N SER A 13 16.33 -45.20 1.87
CA SER A 13 17.64 -45.86 1.85
C SER A 13 17.58 -47.11 0.97
N PRO A 14 18.69 -47.50 0.30
CA PRO A 14 18.72 -48.69 -0.54
C PRO A 14 18.49 -49.92 0.32
N SER A 15 17.53 -50.76 -0.06
CA SER A 15 17.27 -52.04 0.57
C SER A 15 18.50 -52.94 0.43
N VAL A 16 19.20 -53.17 1.54
CA VAL A 16 20.21 -54.23 1.64
C VAL A 16 19.48 -55.57 1.53
N THR A 17 19.64 -56.24 0.40
CA THR A 17 19.34 -57.67 0.24
C THR A 17 20.28 -58.46 1.17
N ALA A 18 19.72 -59.07 2.21
CA ALA A 18 20.41 -60.04 3.04
C ALA A 18 19.79 -61.43 2.81
N GLU A 19 20.50 -62.25 2.06
CA GLU A 19 20.28 -63.70 1.99
C GLU A 19 20.57 -64.33 3.36
N THR A 20 19.78 -65.34 3.68
CA THR A 20 19.67 -65.99 4.98
C THR A 20 20.75 -67.07 5.12
N GLN A 21 21.53 -67.06 6.20
CA GLN A 21 22.11 -68.28 6.78
C GLN A 21 22.68 -68.05 8.20
N GLY A 22 22.17 -68.81 9.18
CA GLY A 22 22.97 -69.41 10.27
C GLY A 22 23.14 -68.67 11.61
N LEU A 23 22.29 -69.01 12.60
CA LEU A 23 22.61 -69.33 14.01
C LEU A 23 23.47 -68.36 14.87
N ASN A 24 22.85 -67.60 15.77
CA ASN A 24 22.94 -67.72 17.25
C ASN A 24 22.23 -66.53 17.98
N PRO A 25 21.69 -66.72 19.20
CA PRO A 25 20.97 -65.68 19.94
C PRO A 25 21.94 -64.89 20.82
N GLY A 26 22.21 -63.64 20.46
CA GLY A 26 23.07 -62.74 21.24
C GLY A 26 22.56 -61.31 21.19
N SER A 27 21.95 -60.88 22.31
CA SER A 27 21.78 -59.50 22.77
C SER A 27 21.78 -58.40 21.70
N GLY A 28 20.58 -58.06 21.22
CA GLY A 28 20.33 -56.80 20.55
C GLY A 28 18.99 -56.29 21.03
N CYS A 29 19.00 -55.24 21.85
CA CYS A 29 17.80 -54.49 22.22
C CYS A 29 17.31 -53.75 20.96
N GLY A 30 16.75 -54.49 20.01
CA GLY A 30 16.06 -53.97 18.85
C GLY A 30 14.67 -53.56 19.29
N ALA A 31 14.45 -52.25 19.43
CA ALA A 31 13.11 -51.72 19.61
C ALA A 31 12.25 -52.17 18.43
N LEU A 32 11.34 -53.13 18.68
CA LEU A 32 10.33 -53.54 17.73
C LEU A 32 9.42 -52.32 17.51
N LEU A 33 9.67 -51.58 16.43
CA LEU A 33 8.82 -50.45 16.03
C LEU A 33 7.45 -51.00 15.65
N THR A 34 6.52 -50.96 16.59
CA THR A 34 5.10 -51.17 16.35
C THR A 34 4.61 -49.98 15.53
N VAL A 35 4.59 -50.14 14.21
CA VAL A 35 3.98 -49.16 13.29
C VAL A 35 2.47 -49.20 13.53
N ARG A 36 1.95 -48.23 14.29
CA ARG A 36 0.51 -48.00 14.39
C ARG A 36 -0.03 -47.73 12.98
N ARG A 37 -0.97 -48.56 12.52
CA ARG A 37 -1.66 -48.43 11.23
C ARG A 37 -2.54 -47.18 11.15
N GLU A 38 -2.92 -46.61 12.28
CA GLU A 38 -3.67 -45.35 12.35
C GLU A 38 -2.72 -44.21 12.70
N LEU A 39 -2.40 -43.41 11.68
CA LEU A 39 -1.69 -42.16 11.85
C LEU A 39 -2.57 -41.23 12.68
N PRO A 40 -2.08 -40.63 13.78
CA PRO A 40 -2.84 -39.66 14.56
C PRO A 40 -3.39 -38.55 13.64
N ALA A 41 -4.56 -37.98 13.95
CA ALA A 41 -5.14 -36.89 13.15
C ALA A 41 -4.15 -35.71 12.95
N ASP A 42 -3.26 -35.48 13.92
CA ASP A 42 -2.20 -34.47 13.87
C ASP A 42 -0.96 -34.85 13.04
N TYR A 43 -0.86 -36.08 12.55
CA TYR A 43 0.29 -36.56 11.79
C TYR A 43 0.49 -35.74 10.52
N HIS A 44 -0.58 -35.44 9.78
CA HIS A 44 -0.51 -34.61 8.57
C HIS A 44 -0.01 -33.19 8.88
N ARG A 45 -0.44 -32.63 10.01
CA ARG A 45 0.01 -31.32 10.49
C ARG A 45 1.50 -31.33 10.82
N LEU A 46 1.94 -32.33 11.59
CA LEU A 46 3.33 -32.49 12.00
C LEU A 46 4.24 -32.74 10.80
N LEU A 47 3.82 -33.59 9.87
CA LEU A 47 4.56 -33.89 8.65
C LEU A 47 4.71 -32.64 7.77
N LEU A 48 3.64 -31.88 7.59
CA LEU A 48 3.68 -30.64 6.82
C LEU A 48 4.58 -29.60 7.49
N GLU A 49 4.49 -29.44 8.81
CA GLU A 49 5.35 -28.52 9.54
C GLU A 49 6.83 -28.86 9.41
N ASN A 50 7.17 -30.13 9.62
CA ASN A 50 8.55 -30.61 9.49
C ASN A 50 9.04 -30.48 8.05
N THR A 51 8.19 -30.72 7.05
CA THR A 51 8.53 -30.51 5.64
C THR A 51 8.92 -29.05 5.37
N PHE A 52 8.09 -28.09 5.79
CA PHE A 52 8.39 -26.67 5.64
C PHE A 52 9.65 -26.24 6.41
N ARG A 53 9.87 -26.79 7.60
CA ARG A 53 11.09 -26.55 8.40
C ARG A 53 12.33 -27.08 7.70
N LEU A 54 12.32 -28.34 7.23
CA LEU A 54 13.44 -28.98 6.55
C LEU A 54 13.80 -28.24 5.27
N VAL A 55 12.82 -27.93 4.41
CA VAL A 55 13.06 -27.17 3.18
C VAL A 55 13.66 -25.80 3.49
N TYR A 56 13.18 -25.13 4.53
CA TYR A 56 13.75 -23.85 4.96
C TYR A 56 15.19 -23.98 5.49
N CYS A 57 15.51 -25.02 6.24
CA CYS A 57 16.88 -25.30 6.70
C CYS A 57 17.83 -25.61 5.54
N LEU A 58 17.38 -26.36 4.53
CA LEU A 58 18.19 -26.67 3.35
C LEU A 58 18.55 -25.43 2.53
N ILE A 59 17.66 -24.44 2.50
CA ILE A 59 17.84 -23.21 1.73
C ILE A 59 18.66 -22.16 2.48
N ARG A 60 18.70 -22.22 3.82
CA ARG A 60 19.50 -21.34 4.65
C ARG A 60 20.62 -22.14 5.31
N PRO A 61 21.79 -22.31 4.66
CA PRO A 61 22.96 -22.81 5.37
C PRO A 61 23.21 -21.85 6.54
N GLU A 62 23.29 -22.40 7.75
CA GLU A 62 23.56 -21.62 8.95
C GLU A 62 24.80 -20.75 8.72
N LYS A 63 24.74 -19.49 9.14
CA LYS A 63 25.96 -18.69 9.23
C LYS A 63 26.82 -19.41 10.26
N HIS A 64 27.89 -20.05 9.81
CA HIS A 64 28.92 -20.55 10.70
C HIS A 64 29.40 -19.36 11.53
N ASP A 65 29.03 -19.33 12.80
CA ASP A 65 29.71 -18.47 13.76
C ASP A 65 31.17 -18.89 13.77
N LYS A 66 32.06 -17.89 13.80
CA LYS A 66 33.50 -18.09 13.89
C LYS A 66 33.82 -18.58 15.31
N GLY A 67 33.61 -19.86 15.57
CA GLY A 67 34.12 -20.59 16.72
C GLY A 67 34.80 -21.84 16.18
N GLY A 68 36.12 -21.88 16.27
CA GLY A 68 36.91 -22.99 15.72
C GLY A 68 36.63 -24.28 16.46
N GLU A 69 36.32 -25.34 15.72
CA GLU A 69 37.05 -26.61 15.75
C GLU A 69 36.66 -27.44 14.53
N LYS A 70 37.67 -28.10 13.95
CA LYS A 70 37.55 -28.85 12.70
C LYS A 70 36.92 -30.20 12.98
N GLU A 71 35.60 -30.31 12.83
CA GLU A 71 34.95 -31.62 12.70
C GLU A 71 34.39 -31.78 11.29
N LYS A 72 34.70 -32.92 10.67
CA LYS A 72 34.42 -33.24 9.26
C LYS A 72 32.91 -33.40 9.04
N VAL A 73 32.21 -32.29 8.85
CA VAL A 73 30.85 -32.31 8.31
C VAL A 73 30.92 -32.60 6.82
N TYR A 74 30.19 -33.62 6.37
CA TYR A 74 29.97 -33.88 4.95
C TYR A 74 29.57 -32.56 4.26
N LYS A 75 30.46 -32.02 3.44
CA LYS A 75 30.14 -30.92 2.52
C LYS A 75 29.02 -31.42 1.59
N ILE A 76 27.77 -31.12 1.94
CA ILE A 76 26.71 -31.07 0.94
C ILE A 76 27.15 -29.99 -0.03
N SER A 77 27.49 -30.41 -1.25
CA SER A 77 27.96 -29.53 -2.30
C SER A 77 27.05 -28.32 -2.41
N SER A 78 27.64 -27.14 -2.27
CA SER A 78 27.08 -25.87 -2.70
C SER A 78 26.45 -26.01 -4.10
N GLY A 79 25.22 -25.53 -4.27
CA GLY A 79 24.77 -25.08 -5.59
C GLY A 79 23.92 -26.03 -6.42
N LYS A 80 22.90 -26.65 -5.85
CA LYS A 80 21.64 -26.74 -6.59
C LYS A 80 20.71 -25.69 -6.00
N GLU A 81 20.69 -24.52 -6.64
CA GLU A 81 19.59 -23.57 -6.50
C GLU A 81 18.31 -24.40 -6.66
N LEU A 82 17.57 -24.63 -5.57
CA LEU A 82 16.26 -25.26 -5.63
C LEU A 82 15.40 -24.29 -6.43
N LYS A 83 15.30 -24.52 -7.74
CA LYS A 83 14.40 -23.78 -8.63
C LYS A 83 12.98 -24.11 -8.18
N LEU A 84 12.48 -23.31 -7.23
CA LEU A 84 11.12 -23.34 -6.71
C LEU A 84 10.17 -22.58 -7.65
N ASP A 85 10.48 -22.53 -8.94
CA ASP A 85 9.62 -21.97 -9.97
C ASP A 85 8.29 -22.73 -9.95
N GLY A 86 7.17 -22.00 -9.86
CA GLY A 86 5.82 -22.58 -9.75
C GLY A 86 5.34 -22.89 -8.33
N TYR A 87 6.16 -22.75 -7.28
CA TYR A 87 5.71 -22.94 -5.89
C TYR A 87 4.98 -21.72 -5.30
N GLN A 88 4.94 -20.61 -6.04
CA GLN A 88 4.36 -19.34 -5.60
C GLN A 88 2.88 -19.50 -5.22
N ASP A 89 2.09 -20.21 -6.03
CA ASP A 89 0.67 -20.46 -5.76
C ASP A 89 0.44 -21.28 -4.48
N VAL A 90 1.26 -22.32 -4.30
CA VAL A 90 1.20 -23.20 -3.12
C VAL A 90 1.55 -22.42 -1.86
N LEU A 91 2.66 -21.68 -1.89
CA LEU A 91 3.11 -20.87 -0.76
C LEU A 91 2.09 -19.78 -0.41
N CYS A 92 1.53 -19.09 -1.42
CA CYS A 92 0.48 -18.10 -1.19
C CYS A 92 -0.78 -18.72 -0.58
N SER A 93 -1.20 -19.90 -1.03
CA SER A 93 -2.32 -20.64 -0.46
C SER A 93 -2.11 -20.96 1.03
N TYR A 94 -0.93 -21.47 1.40
CA TYR A 94 -0.59 -21.74 2.81
C TYR A 94 -0.45 -20.46 3.64
N ILE A 95 -0.02 -19.34 3.05
CA ILE A 95 0.10 -18.06 3.77
C ILE A 95 -1.27 -17.50 4.12
N ASN A 96 -2.22 -17.61 3.20
CA ASN A 96 -3.54 -16.98 3.27
C ASN A 96 -4.63 -17.87 3.88
N ASN A 97 -4.36 -19.15 4.10
CA ASN A 97 -5.28 -20.06 4.76
C ASN A 97 -5.26 -19.88 6.30
N PRO A 98 -6.44 -19.67 6.95
CA PRO A 98 -6.54 -19.57 8.40
C PRO A 98 -6.14 -20.86 9.15
N HIS A 99 -6.29 -22.04 8.54
CA HIS A 99 -6.02 -23.33 9.17
C HIS A 99 -4.53 -23.73 9.15
N THR A 100 -3.68 -22.97 8.46
CA THR A 100 -2.25 -23.29 8.24
C THR A 100 -1.33 -22.31 8.98
N THR A 101 -1.82 -21.71 10.06
CA THR A 101 -1.06 -20.74 10.90
C THR A 101 0.29 -21.28 11.36
N PHE A 102 0.37 -22.56 11.70
CA PHE A 102 1.57 -23.24 12.20
C PHE A 102 2.73 -23.27 11.19
N VAL A 103 2.44 -23.35 9.88
CA VAL A 103 3.47 -23.30 8.81
C VAL A 103 3.68 -21.92 8.21
N ARG A 104 2.80 -20.96 8.50
CA ARG A 104 2.77 -19.63 7.85
C ARG A 104 4.10 -18.89 7.96
N ARG A 105 4.80 -19.00 9.09
CA ARG A 105 6.13 -18.37 9.29
C ARG A 105 7.16 -18.91 8.30
N TYR A 106 7.20 -20.23 8.10
CA TYR A 106 8.12 -20.89 7.19
C TYR A 106 7.73 -20.62 5.73
N ALA A 107 6.44 -20.71 5.41
CA ALA A 107 5.92 -20.40 4.08
C ALA A 107 6.28 -18.97 3.63
N ARG A 108 6.12 -17.96 4.49
CA ARG A 108 6.52 -16.56 4.20
C ARG A 108 8.02 -16.43 3.95
N ARG A 109 8.85 -17.12 4.74
CA ARG A 109 10.32 -17.06 4.62
C ARG A 109 10.81 -17.74 3.34
N LEU A 110 10.29 -18.93 3.05
CA LEU A 110 10.55 -19.65 1.81
C LEU A 110 10.14 -18.79 0.61
N PHE A 111 8.94 -18.24 0.63
CA PHE A 111 8.45 -17.42 -0.47
C PHE A 111 9.28 -16.14 -0.67
N LEU A 112 9.68 -15.48 0.42
CA LEU A 112 10.58 -14.33 0.32
C LEU A 112 11.93 -14.71 -0.30
N HIS A 113 12.47 -15.88 0.03
CA HIS A 113 13.70 -16.38 -0.58
C HIS A 113 13.52 -16.62 -2.08
N VAL A 114 12.43 -17.31 -2.48
CA VAL A 114 12.08 -17.55 -3.89
C VAL A 114 11.96 -16.24 -4.67
N CYS A 115 11.39 -15.20 -4.07
CA CYS A 115 11.21 -13.92 -4.75
C CYS A 115 12.48 -13.04 -4.80
N GLY A 116 13.53 -13.37 -4.04
CA GLY A 116 14.80 -12.63 -3.98
C GLY A 116 14.74 -11.21 -3.38
N SER A 117 13.56 -10.57 -3.33
CA SER A 117 13.37 -9.22 -2.79
C SER A 117 12.00 -9.06 -2.12
N LYS A 118 11.92 -8.14 -1.15
CA LYS A 118 10.64 -7.80 -0.47
C LYS A 118 9.61 -7.21 -1.43
N THR A 119 10.05 -6.38 -2.38
CA THR A 119 9.18 -5.73 -3.37
C THR A 119 8.56 -6.75 -4.30
N HIS A 120 9.36 -7.68 -4.85
CA HIS A 120 8.85 -8.76 -5.69
C HIS A 120 7.95 -9.72 -4.91
N TYR A 121 8.33 -10.07 -3.67
CA TYR A 121 7.49 -10.87 -2.77
C TYR A 121 6.08 -10.27 -2.60
N TYR A 122 5.99 -8.97 -2.27
CA TYR A 122 4.68 -8.33 -2.11
C TYR A 122 3.92 -8.22 -3.43
N SER A 123 4.61 -7.90 -4.53
CA SER A 123 3.98 -7.81 -5.86
C SER A 123 3.33 -9.13 -6.26
N VAL A 124 4.04 -10.26 -6.13
CA VAL A 124 3.50 -11.59 -6.48
C VAL A 124 2.40 -12.00 -5.51
N ARG A 125 2.63 -11.84 -4.20
CA ARG A 125 1.66 -12.25 -3.17
C ARG A 125 0.34 -11.49 -3.29
N ASP A 126 0.42 -10.17 -3.44
CA ASP A 126 -0.77 -9.32 -3.47
C ASP A 126 -1.52 -9.57 -4.80
N SER A 127 -0.82 -9.75 -5.93
CA SER A 127 -1.43 -10.16 -7.21
C SER A 127 -2.15 -11.51 -7.13
N TRP A 128 -1.57 -12.49 -6.42
CA TRP A 128 -2.22 -13.78 -6.18
C TRP A 128 -3.48 -13.61 -5.35
N GLN A 129 -3.42 -12.79 -4.30
CA GLN A 129 -4.56 -12.55 -3.41
C GLN A 129 -5.70 -11.86 -4.15
N PHE A 130 -5.41 -10.82 -4.94
CA PHE A 130 -6.39 -10.16 -5.80
C PHE A 130 -7.05 -11.16 -6.76
N SER A 131 -6.25 -11.99 -7.44
CA SER A 131 -6.76 -13.03 -8.35
C SER A 131 -7.67 -14.03 -7.64
N SER A 132 -7.28 -14.50 -6.46
CA SER A 132 -8.06 -15.44 -5.66
C SER A 132 -9.40 -14.85 -5.23
N GLU A 133 -9.40 -13.64 -4.66
CA GLU A 133 -10.61 -13.00 -4.16
C GLU A 133 -11.54 -12.52 -5.28
N ILE A 134 -11.01 -11.99 -6.38
CA ILE A 134 -11.81 -11.60 -7.55
C ILE A 134 -12.47 -12.81 -8.21
N LYS A 135 -11.78 -13.95 -8.32
CA LYS A 135 -12.38 -15.20 -8.81
C LYS A 135 -13.55 -15.66 -7.93
N LYS A 136 -13.42 -15.54 -6.60
CA LYS A 136 -14.52 -15.84 -5.66
C LYS A 136 -15.67 -14.84 -5.84
N LEU A 137 -15.36 -13.55 -5.95
CA LEU A 137 -16.31 -12.48 -6.17
C LEU A 137 -17.16 -12.72 -7.43
N TYR A 138 -16.52 -12.99 -8.57
CA TYR A 138 -17.19 -13.38 -9.82
C TYR A 138 -18.09 -14.61 -9.63
N LYS A 139 -17.60 -15.63 -8.94
CA LYS A 139 -18.37 -16.84 -8.65
C LYS A 139 -19.62 -16.54 -7.82
N HIS A 140 -19.54 -15.67 -6.81
CA HIS A 140 -20.68 -15.32 -5.95
C HIS A 140 -21.73 -14.50 -6.69
N ILE A 141 -21.30 -13.61 -7.57
CA ILE A 141 -22.20 -12.73 -8.34
C ILE A 141 -22.85 -13.49 -9.51
N ASN A 142 -22.08 -14.28 -10.26
CA ASN A 142 -22.62 -15.10 -11.36
C ASN A 142 -23.65 -16.13 -10.86
N LYS A 143 -23.40 -16.75 -9.69
CA LYS A 143 -24.37 -17.65 -9.05
C LYS A 143 -25.67 -16.96 -8.66
N SER A 144 -25.66 -15.64 -8.52
CA SER A 144 -26.84 -14.85 -8.12
C SER A 144 -27.73 -14.46 -9.28
N GLY A 145 -27.31 -14.70 -10.53
CA GLY A 145 -27.98 -14.20 -11.73
C GLY A 145 -27.30 -12.98 -12.34
N GLY A 146 -26.11 -12.62 -11.85
CA GLY A 146 -25.37 -11.43 -12.26
C GLY A 146 -25.84 -10.18 -11.51
N PHE A 147 -25.67 -9.03 -12.15
CA PHE A 147 -26.04 -7.72 -11.59
C PHE A 147 -27.52 -7.37 -11.75
N GLN A 148 -28.28 -8.15 -12.55
CA GLN A 148 -29.69 -7.90 -12.86
C GLN A 148 -30.66 -8.55 -11.85
N SER A 149 -30.14 -9.29 -10.88
CA SER A 149 -30.88 -10.14 -9.96
C SER A 149 -30.61 -9.75 -8.51
N SER A 150 -31.65 -9.73 -7.68
CA SER A 150 -31.52 -9.42 -6.25
C SER A 150 -30.55 -10.38 -5.55
N ILE A 151 -29.55 -9.82 -4.85
CA ILE A 151 -28.52 -10.58 -4.15
C ILE A 151 -29.03 -10.95 -2.75
N LEU A 152 -29.18 -12.25 -2.50
CA LEU A 152 -29.51 -12.79 -1.17
C LEU A 152 -28.50 -12.35 -0.10
N TYR A 153 -28.98 -12.08 1.12
CA TYR A 153 -28.15 -11.62 2.24
C TYR A 153 -26.94 -12.53 2.55
N GLU A 154 -27.13 -13.86 2.54
CA GLU A 154 -26.04 -14.79 2.81
C GLU A 154 -24.88 -14.66 1.79
N ARG A 155 -25.21 -14.26 0.55
CA ARG A 155 -24.23 -14.05 -0.51
C ARG A 155 -23.63 -12.65 -0.45
N SER A 156 -24.42 -11.63 -0.07
CA SER A 156 -23.88 -10.28 0.13
C SER A 156 -22.78 -10.27 1.19
N VAL A 157 -22.93 -11.01 2.30
CA VAL A 157 -21.87 -11.16 3.32
C VAL A 157 -20.58 -11.74 2.73
N LYS A 158 -20.68 -12.73 1.85
CA LYS A 158 -19.52 -13.33 1.16
C LYS A 158 -18.88 -12.36 0.18
N ILE A 159 -19.68 -11.55 -0.51
CA ILE A 159 -19.23 -10.50 -1.44
C ILE A 159 -18.49 -9.40 -0.67
N VAL A 160 -19.10 -8.84 0.39
CA VAL A 160 -18.45 -7.85 1.27
C VAL A 160 -17.11 -8.37 1.76
N LYS A 161 -17.06 -9.62 2.26
CA LYS A 161 -15.80 -10.22 2.74
C LYS A 161 -14.71 -10.27 1.67
N CYS A 162 -15.05 -10.63 0.42
CA CYS A 162 -14.10 -10.60 -0.69
C CYS A 162 -13.62 -9.17 -0.95
N LEU A 163 -14.55 -8.21 -1.07
CA LEU A 163 -14.23 -6.80 -1.34
C LEU A 163 -13.37 -6.17 -0.24
N SER A 164 -13.72 -6.39 1.04
CA SER A 164 -12.92 -5.93 2.19
C SER A 164 -11.51 -6.48 2.18
N THR A 165 -11.34 -7.78 1.89
CA THR A 165 -10.02 -8.40 1.81
C THR A 165 -9.17 -7.76 0.70
N ILE A 166 -9.76 -7.51 -0.47
CA ILE A 166 -9.07 -6.82 -1.58
C ILE A 166 -8.73 -5.39 -1.15
N ALA A 167 -9.66 -4.67 -0.51
CA ALA A 167 -9.48 -3.29 -0.08
C ALA A 167 -8.38 -3.14 0.97
N GLU A 168 -8.27 -4.07 1.92
CA GLU A 168 -7.19 -4.09 2.93
C GLU A 168 -5.80 -4.25 2.29
N VAL A 169 -5.66 -5.22 1.37
CA VAL A 169 -4.38 -5.44 0.66
C VAL A 169 -4.05 -4.25 -0.24
N SER A 170 -5.05 -3.68 -0.90
CA SER A 170 -4.92 -2.51 -1.77
C SER A 170 -4.54 -1.25 -0.98
N ALA A 171 -5.16 -1.01 0.18
CA ALA A 171 -4.81 0.12 1.04
C ALA A 171 -3.38 0.02 1.58
N ALA A 172 -2.92 -1.19 1.89
CA ALA A 172 -1.54 -1.41 2.35
C ALA A 172 -0.51 -1.17 1.24
N ARG A 173 -0.84 -1.44 -0.03
CA ARG A 173 0.05 -1.26 -1.20
C ARG A 173 -0.75 -0.84 -2.45
N PRO A 174 -1.16 0.44 -2.56
CA PRO A 174 -2.02 0.89 -3.66
C PRO A 174 -1.41 0.67 -5.04
N ARG A 175 -0.09 0.87 -5.18
CA ARG A 175 0.63 0.64 -6.44
C ARG A 175 0.51 -0.80 -6.97
N ASN A 176 0.43 -1.80 -6.09
CA ASN A 176 0.22 -3.20 -6.50
C ASN A 176 -1.19 -3.41 -7.05
N TRP A 177 -2.18 -2.76 -6.44
CA TRP A 177 -3.58 -2.79 -6.90
C TRP A 177 -3.73 -2.10 -8.25
N GLN A 178 -3.15 -0.91 -8.43
CA GLN A 178 -3.11 -0.20 -9.72
C GLN A 178 -2.50 -1.08 -10.82
N LYS A 179 -1.34 -1.69 -10.57
CA LYS A 179 -0.68 -2.60 -11.51
C LYS A 179 -1.58 -3.79 -11.87
N TYR A 180 -2.31 -4.33 -10.90
CA TYR A 180 -3.22 -5.44 -11.12
C TYR A 180 -4.39 -5.03 -12.01
N CYS A 181 -5.03 -3.89 -11.73
CA CYS A 181 -6.14 -3.36 -12.52
C CYS A 181 -5.75 -3.03 -13.97
N LEU A 182 -4.54 -2.47 -14.18
CA LEU A 182 -4.03 -2.21 -15.54
C LEU A 182 -3.79 -3.50 -16.33
N LYS A 183 -3.43 -4.59 -15.65
CA LYS A 183 -3.25 -5.92 -16.27
C LYS A 183 -4.58 -6.63 -16.54
N HIS A 184 -5.60 -6.36 -15.74
CA HIS A 184 -6.92 -6.99 -15.79
C HIS A 184 -8.00 -5.94 -16.01
N SER A 185 -8.18 -5.54 -17.27
CA SER A 185 -9.04 -4.41 -17.69
C SER A 185 -10.52 -4.59 -17.38
N ASP A 186 -10.97 -5.82 -17.12
CA ASP A 186 -12.35 -6.18 -16.79
C ASP A 186 -12.73 -5.87 -15.33
N VAL A 187 -11.75 -5.74 -14.44
CA VAL A 187 -11.97 -5.63 -12.98
C VAL A 187 -12.66 -4.32 -12.59
N LEU A 188 -12.21 -3.19 -13.13
CA LEU A 188 -12.77 -1.88 -12.76
C LEU A 188 -14.16 -1.63 -13.37
N PRO A 189 -14.43 -1.95 -14.66
CA PRO A 189 -15.79 -1.96 -15.18
C PRO A 189 -16.73 -2.86 -14.38
N PHE A 190 -16.24 -4.03 -13.94
CA PHE A 190 -17.01 -4.93 -13.08
C PHE A 190 -17.34 -4.30 -11.72
N LEU A 191 -16.35 -3.69 -11.05
CA LEU A 191 -16.58 -3.02 -9.78
C LEU A 191 -17.58 -1.88 -9.94
N MET A 192 -17.43 -1.07 -11.00
CA MET A 192 -18.35 0.03 -11.32
C MET A 192 -19.79 -0.46 -11.54
N ASN A 193 -19.99 -1.55 -12.28
CA ASN A 193 -21.30 -2.21 -12.39
C ASN A 193 -21.84 -2.65 -11.02
N GLY A 194 -20.96 -3.20 -10.19
CA GLY A 194 -21.30 -3.62 -8.85
C GLY A 194 -21.81 -2.49 -7.96
N VAL A 195 -21.22 -1.29 -8.04
CA VAL A 195 -21.63 -0.15 -7.22
C VAL A 195 -23.12 0.18 -7.41
N PHE A 196 -23.66 0.07 -8.63
CA PHE A 196 -25.09 0.33 -8.90
C PHE A 196 -26.03 -0.81 -8.51
N SER A 197 -25.50 -1.99 -8.19
CA SER A 197 -26.30 -3.21 -7.99
C SER A 197 -26.24 -3.76 -6.56
N PHE A 198 -25.22 -3.38 -5.79
CA PHE A 198 -25.00 -3.94 -4.46
C PHE A 198 -25.73 -3.18 -3.34
N GLY A 199 -25.87 -3.84 -2.18
CA GLY A 199 -26.26 -3.16 -0.94
C GLY A 199 -25.12 -2.29 -0.37
N GLU A 200 -25.48 -1.39 0.55
CA GLU A 200 -24.62 -0.32 1.06
C GLU A 200 -23.19 -0.76 1.45
N GLU A 201 -23.04 -1.80 2.26
CA GLU A 201 -21.71 -2.27 2.70
C GLU A 201 -20.80 -2.71 1.55
N CYS A 202 -21.36 -3.39 0.55
CA CYS A 202 -20.62 -3.77 -0.65
C CYS A 202 -20.25 -2.53 -1.49
N VAL A 203 -21.17 -1.56 -1.59
CA VAL A 203 -20.97 -0.29 -2.31
C VAL A 203 -19.80 0.48 -1.72
N ILE A 204 -19.75 0.62 -0.38
CA ILE A 204 -18.64 1.28 0.31
C ILE A 204 -17.30 0.63 -0.06
N GLN A 205 -17.20 -0.71 0.02
CA GLN A 205 -15.95 -1.39 -0.31
C GLN A 205 -15.60 -1.31 -1.81
N ALA A 206 -16.59 -1.36 -2.70
CA ALA A 206 -16.37 -1.22 -4.14
C ALA A 206 -15.90 0.19 -4.50
N LEU A 207 -16.52 1.25 -3.95
CA LEU A 207 -16.08 2.64 -4.12
C LEU A 207 -14.67 2.85 -3.57
N LYS A 208 -14.37 2.29 -2.40
CA LYS A 208 -13.02 2.34 -1.82
C LYS A 208 -11.99 1.69 -2.75
N LEU A 209 -12.31 0.57 -3.39
CA LEU A 209 -11.44 -0.07 -4.38
C LEU A 209 -11.23 0.76 -5.64
N LEU A 210 -12.28 1.44 -6.13
CA LEU A 210 -12.17 2.38 -7.24
C LEU A 210 -11.27 3.57 -6.87
N ASN A 211 -11.42 4.12 -5.66
CA ASN A 211 -10.58 5.19 -5.13
C ASN A 211 -9.11 4.74 -5.02
N LEU A 212 -8.86 3.55 -4.46
CA LEU A 212 -7.51 2.99 -4.36
C LEU A 212 -6.89 2.69 -5.73
N ALA A 213 -7.69 2.40 -6.76
CA ALA A 213 -7.21 2.31 -8.13
C ALA A 213 -6.76 3.68 -8.65
N LEU A 214 -7.42 4.76 -8.26
CA LEU A 214 -7.11 6.14 -8.65
C LEU A 214 -6.23 6.87 -7.62
N TYR A 215 -5.47 6.13 -6.81
CA TYR A 215 -4.62 6.68 -5.76
C TYR A 215 -3.45 7.50 -6.35
N THR A 216 -3.17 8.67 -5.78
CA THR A 216 -2.19 9.65 -6.31
C THR A 216 -0.99 9.88 -5.40
N GLY A 217 -0.78 9.05 -4.37
CA GLY A 217 0.39 9.16 -3.51
C GLY A 217 0.31 10.21 -2.40
N LYS A 218 -0.72 11.07 -2.41
CA LYS A 218 -0.99 12.00 -1.31
C LYS A 218 -1.86 11.29 -0.29
N ASP A 219 -1.36 11.16 0.93
CA ASP A 219 -2.15 10.65 2.05
C ASP A 219 -3.43 11.49 2.15
N THR A 220 -4.56 10.86 1.84
CA THR A 220 -5.88 11.40 2.15
C THR A 220 -6.06 11.21 3.65
N ASN A 221 -5.32 11.98 4.45
CA ASN A 221 -5.42 11.93 5.89
C ASN A 221 -6.81 12.39 6.30
N HIS A 222 -7.53 11.46 6.92
CA HIS A 222 -8.70 11.64 7.77
C HIS A 222 -8.85 13.06 8.34
N SER A 223 -9.74 13.85 7.78
CA SER A 223 -10.56 14.78 8.57
C SER A 223 -11.70 13.98 9.19
N SER A 224 -11.39 13.04 10.07
CA SER A 224 -12.35 12.53 11.03
C SER A 224 -12.54 13.64 12.06
N GLN A 225 -13.51 14.51 11.81
CA GLN A 225 -14.02 15.43 12.81
C GLN A 225 -14.41 14.62 14.06
N LYS A 226 -13.74 14.88 15.18
CA LYS A 226 -14.35 14.74 16.50
C LYS A 226 -14.62 16.16 16.99
N ALA A 227 -15.89 16.54 17.00
CA ALA A 227 -16.38 17.70 17.72
C ALA A 227 -16.57 17.31 19.20
N GLU A 228 -15.88 18.10 20.04
CA GLU A 228 -16.15 18.54 21.42
C GLU A 228 -16.31 17.54 22.60
N GLY A 229 -15.68 17.95 23.72
CA GLY A 229 -15.85 17.41 25.07
C GLY A 229 -14.62 17.66 25.95
N ALA A 230 -14.73 18.61 26.88
CA ALA A 230 -13.67 19.12 27.74
C ALA A 230 -13.10 18.12 28.78
N ASP A 231 -11.93 18.51 29.30
CA ASP A 231 -11.21 18.12 30.52
C ASP A 231 -10.42 16.79 30.62
N GLY A 232 -9.19 16.95 31.12
CA GLY A 232 -8.59 16.00 32.06
C GLY A 232 -7.41 15.16 31.57
N SER A 233 -6.22 15.67 31.84
CA SER A 233 -5.07 14.92 32.38
C SER A 233 -4.13 14.14 31.43
N ALA A 234 -2.85 14.40 31.72
CA ALA A 234 -1.64 13.83 31.15
C ALA A 234 -1.61 12.29 31.09
N SER A 235 -1.08 11.76 29.98
CA SER A 235 -0.09 10.69 30.04
C SER A 235 0.65 10.55 28.70
N SER A 236 1.96 10.37 28.84
CA SER A 236 2.97 10.15 27.82
C SER A 236 2.80 8.80 27.14
N ILE A 237 3.25 8.63 25.88
CA ILE A 237 4.02 7.46 25.39
C ILE A 237 4.54 7.73 23.96
N LYS A 238 5.83 7.44 23.80
CA LYS A 238 6.68 7.52 22.58
C LYS A 238 6.42 6.38 21.60
N PHE A 239 6.52 6.65 20.30
CA PHE A 239 7.12 5.80 19.23
C PHE A 239 7.39 6.76 18.04
N GLY A 240 8.53 6.84 17.36
CA GLY A 240 9.61 5.90 17.11
C GLY A 240 9.76 5.72 15.59
N ALA A 241 10.16 6.77 14.86
CA ALA A 241 10.35 6.75 13.41
C ALA A 241 11.81 6.48 13.03
N GLN A 242 12.04 5.47 12.19
CA GLN A 242 13.29 5.26 11.46
C GLN A 242 12.96 5.02 9.99
N ASN A 243 13.47 5.85 9.08
CA ASN A 243 14.15 5.31 7.92
C ASN A 243 15.12 6.32 7.28
N LEU A 244 16.29 5.80 6.93
CA LEU A 244 17.44 6.50 6.37
C LEU A 244 17.36 6.59 4.84
N ASP A 245 17.86 7.74 4.39
CA ASP A 245 18.08 8.24 3.04
C ASP A 245 19.22 7.51 2.31
N SER A 246 19.21 7.49 0.97
CA SER A 246 20.32 7.05 0.13
C SER A 246 20.38 7.85 -1.18
N LYS A 247 21.46 8.62 -1.31
CA LYS A 247 21.72 9.72 -2.23
C LYS A 247 22.34 9.25 -3.57
N LYS A 248 21.59 9.51 -4.66
CA LYS A 248 21.94 10.03 -6.02
C LYS A 248 23.37 9.84 -6.62
N LYS A 249 23.42 9.42 -7.90
CA LYS A 249 24.39 9.93 -8.91
C LYS A 249 23.74 9.97 -10.31
N LYS A 250 24.00 11.06 -11.05
CA LYS A 250 23.27 11.61 -12.22
C LYS A 250 24.13 11.59 -13.50
N LYS A 251 23.50 11.41 -14.68
CA LYS A 251 23.82 11.94 -16.04
C LYS A 251 22.83 11.31 -17.05
N GLY A 252 22.15 11.95 -18.01
CA GLY A 252 21.96 13.32 -18.51
C GLY A 252 20.87 13.31 -19.63
N GLU A 253 20.22 14.47 -19.83
CA GLU A 253 19.38 14.99 -20.95
C GLU A 253 18.42 14.09 -21.76
N GLU A 254 17.09 14.34 -21.66
CA GLU A 254 16.28 15.11 -22.61
C GLU A 254 14.82 15.26 -22.08
N GLY A 255 14.09 16.28 -22.54
CA GLY A 255 12.85 16.79 -21.94
C GLY A 255 11.69 15.80 -21.85
N SER A 256 11.28 15.47 -20.62
CA SER A 256 9.97 14.98 -20.22
C SER A 256 9.94 15.02 -18.70
N GLU A 257 8.80 15.35 -18.08
CA GLU A 257 8.63 15.41 -16.62
C GLU A 257 9.48 14.36 -15.89
N SER A 258 10.42 14.78 -15.04
CA SER A 258 11.23 13.81 -14.32
C SER A 258 10.33 12.95 -13.45
N PRO A 259 10.39 11.60 -13.55
CA PRO A 259 9.68 10.72 -12.64
C PRO A 259 10.45 10.73 -11.32
N THR A 260 10.19 11.74 -10.48
CA THR A 260 10.18 11.51 -9.03
C THR A 260 9.33 10.29 -8.84
N GLU A 261 9.95 9.15 -8.52
CA GLU A 261 9.38 7.81 -8.40
C GLU A 261 7.90 7.90 -7.99
N LYS A 262 7.00 8.02 -8.98
CA LYS A 262 5.61 8.37 -8.68
C LYS A 262 5.11 7.19 -7.85
N SER A 263 4.72 7.44 -6.60
CA SER A 263 4.29 6.40 -5.67
C SER A 263 3.01 5.69 -6.14
N TYR A 264 2.47 6.17 -7.26
CA TYR A 264 1.29 5.72 -7.96
C TYR A 264 1.58 5.48 -9.46
N MET A 265 0.68 4.76 -10.13
CA MET A 265 0.74 4.52 -11.58
C MET A 265 -0.14 5.52 -12.34
N ASP A 266 0.16 5.74 -13.62
CA ASP A 266 -0.78 6.45 -14.48
C ASP A 266 -2.02 5.57 -14.73
N MET A 267 -3.18 6.11 -14.42
CA MET A 267 -4.48 5.45 -14.47
C MET A 267 -5.45 6.18 -15.41
N GLU A 268 -4.94 6.99 -16.35
CA GLU A 268 -5.78 7.70 -17.32
C GLU A 268 -6.70 6.73 -18.11
N GLN A 269 -6.13 5.63 -18.61
CA GLN A 269 -6.87 4.61 -19.38
C GLN A 269 -8.04 3.97 -18.60
N VAL A 270 -7.98 4.00 -17.27
CA VAL A 270 -9.01 3.45 -16.38
C VAL A 270 -10.24 4.36 -16.31
N LEU A 271 -10.10 5.64 -16.62
CA LEU A 271 -11.23 6.58 -16.65
C LEU A 271 -12.23 6.28 -17.77
N SER A 272 -11.87 5.40 -18.70
CA SER A 272 -12.82 4.78 -19.65
C SER A 272 -14.04 4.19 -18.94
N VAL A 273 -13.90 3.69 -17.71
CA VAL A 273 -15.02 3.17 -16.89
C VAL A 273 -16.16 4.19 -16.70
N PHE A 274 -15.88 5.50 -16.75
CA PHE A 274 -16.87 6.57 -16.65
C PHE A 274 -17.48 7.00 -18.00
N THR A 275 -16.91 6.55 -19.12
CA THR A 275 -17.27 6.99 -20.48
C THR A 275 -17.75 5.85 -21.39
N ASP A 276 -17.40 4.59 -21.08
CA ASP A 276 -17.70 3.39 -21.88
C ASP A 276 -19.20 3.01 -21.88
N ARG A 277 -19.99 3.58 -20.96
CA ARG A 277 -21.46 3.40 -20.88
C ARG A 277 -22.24 4.61 -21.38
N GLY A 278 -21.68 5.33 -22.34
CA GLY A 278 -22.18 6.63 -22.82
C GLY A 278 -21.81 7.77 -21.88
N ASP A 279 -21.95 9.00 -22.37
CA ASP A 279 -21.61 10.25 -21.63
C ASP A 279 -22.40 10.44 -20.32
N ASP A 280 -23.31 9.53 -19.97
CA ASP A 280 -24.19 9.59 -18.82
C ASP A 280 -23.71 8.77 -17.60
N CYS A 281 -22.71 7.89 -17.72
CA CYS A 281 -22.28 7.07 -16.57
C CYS A 281 -21.70 7.95 -15.44
N LEU A 282 -20.93 8.98 -15.79
CA LEU A 282 -20.44 9.97 -14.83
C LEU A 282 -21.60 10.75 -14.16
N ARG A 283 -22.63 11.11 -14.93
CA ARG A 283 -23.82 11.80 -14.42
C ARG A 283 -24.58 10.92 -13.44
N GLN A 284 -24.88 9.67 -13.83
CA GLN A 284 -25.55 8.69 -12.99
C GLN A 284 -24.74 8.40 -11.71
N PHE A 285 -23.42 8.29 -11.81
CA PHE A 285 -22.57 8.09 -10.65
C PHE A 285 -22.69 9.25 -9.65
N ILE A 286 -22.63 10.49 -10.14
CA ILE A 286 -22.78 11.70 -9.31
C ILE A 286 -24.19 11.76 -8.70
N ASP A 287 -25.22 11.54 -9.49
CA ASP A 287 -26.61 11.57 -9.01
C ASP A 287 -26.82 10.52 -7.92
N THR A 288 -26.55 9.24 -8.23
CA THR A 288 -26.83 8.14 -7.32
C THR A 288 -25.97 8.17 -6.06
N PHE A 289 -24.65 8.34 -6.16
CA PHE A 289 -23.75 8.12 -5.00
C PHE A 289 -23.32 9.40 -4.28
N LEU A 290 -23.33 10.55 -4.96
CA LEU A 290 -22.94 11.82 -4.33
C LEU A 290 -24.16 12.59 -3.82
N LEU A 291 -25.28 12.59 -4.56
CA LEU A 291 -26.44 13.44 -4.27
C LEU A 291 -27.60 12.69 -3.62
N GLU A 292 -28.01 11.54 -4.18
CA GLU A 292 -29.22 10.81 -3.77
C GLU A 292 -28.98 9.83 -2.61
N TRP A 293 -27.77 9.25 -2.49
CA TRP A 293 -27.49 8.29 -1.42
C TRP A 293 -27.45 8.94 -0.04
N ASN A 294 -28.25 8.45 0.89
CA ASN A 294 -28.40 9.03 2.24
C ASN A 294 -27.19 8.82 3.16
N SER A 295 -26.42 7.75 2.95
CA SER A 295 -25.23 7.42 3.74
C SER A 295 -24.05 8.37 3.49
N SER A 296 -23.56 9.00 4.56
CA SER A 296 -22.41 9.92 4.48
C SER A 296 -21.10 9.22 4.12
N THR A 297 -20.95 7.95 4.49
CA THR A 297 -19.78 7.13 4.16
C THR A 297 -19.72 6.85 2.65
N VAL A 298 -20.85 6.47 2.05
CA VAL A 298 -20.96 6.29 0.59
C VAL A 298 -20.63 7.58 -0.14
N ARG A 299 -21.20 8.72 0.28
CA ARG A 299 -20.88 10.03 -0.32
C ARG A 299 -19.40 10.39 -0.18
N GLY A 300 -18.78 10.09 0.97
CA GLY A 300 -17.36 10.32 1.22
C GLY A 300 -16.44 9.50 0.31
N GLU A 301 -16.76 8.22 0.12
CA GLU A 301 -16.03 7.34 -0.81
C GLU A 301 -16.25 7.77 -2.26
N ALA A 302 -17.49 8.09 -2.67
CA ALA A 302 -17.80 8.58 -4.02
C ALA A 302 -17.07 9.89 -4.34
N LYS A 303 -17.03 10.83 -3.40
CA LYS A 303 -16.20 12.06 -3.50
C LYS A 303 -14.73 11.72 -3.74
N SER A 304 -14.19 10.75 -3.01
CA SER A 304 -12.79 10.35 -3.13
C SER A 304 -12.49 9.72 -4.49
N VAL A 305 -13.41 8.90 -5.02
CA VAL A 305 -13.32 8.36 -6.38
C VAL A 305 -13.28 9.49 -7.42
N LEU A 306 -14.20 10.47 -7.35
CA LEU A 306 -14.23 11.61 -8.28
C LEU A 306 -12.96 12.46 -8.17
N LEU A 307 -12.43 12.64 -6.96
CA LEU A 307 -11.17 13.35 -6.76
C LEU A 307 -10.00 12.59 -7.41
N GLY A 308 -9.90 11.27 -7.22
CA GLY A 308 -8.91 10.44 -7.91
C GLY A 308 -9.05 10.53 -9.42
N ALA A 309 -10.29 10.49 -9.93
CA ALA A 309 -10.58 10.61 -11.35
C ALA A 309 -10.17 11.98 -11.92
N TRP A 310 -10.36 13.06 -11.16
CA TRP A 310 -9.90 14.40 -11.53
C TRP A 310 -8.39 14.43 -11.74
N HIS A 311 -7.61 13.79 -10.86
CA HIS A 311 -6.15 13.82 -10.96
C HIS A 311 -5.63 13.07 -12.18
N HIS A 312 -6.22 11.93 -12.51
CA HIS A 312 -5.84 11.13 -13.67
C HIS A 312 -6.50 11.59 -14.97
N GLY A 313 -7.46 12.52 -14.90
CA GLY A 313 -8.24 13.00 -16.05
C GLY A 313 -7.46 13.91 -16.98
N LYS A 314 -7.59 13.67 -18.29
CA LYS A 314 -7.26 14.65 -19.32
C LYS A 314 -8.21 15.85 -19.27
N GLN A 315 -7.80 16.94 -19.94
CA GLN A 315 -8.54 18.20 -19.98
C GLN A 315 -10.02 18.01 -20.32
N LEU A 316 -10.33 17.26 -21.38
CA LEU A 316 -11.71 17.01 -21.81
C LEU A 316 -12.55 16.31 -20.71
N PHE A 317 -11.98 15.30 -20.04
CA PHE A 317 -12.67 14.61 -18.94
C PHE A 317 -12.93 15.55 -17.75
N LYS A 318 -11.95 16.39 -17.40
CA LYS A 318 -12.08 17.39 -16.34
C LYS A 318 -13.18 18.40 -16.64
N GLU A 319 -13.23 18.92 -17.87
CA GLU A 319 -14.28 19.83 -18.32
C GLU A 319 -15.67 19.19 -18.26
N THR A 320 -15.81 17.95 -18.74
CA THR A 320 -17.07 17.20 -18.62
C THR A 320 -17.48 17.01 -17.17
N MET A 321 -16.57 16.57 -16.30
CA MET A 321 -16.88 16.36 -14.88
C MET A 321 -17.28 17.65 -14.17
N LEU A 322 -16.57 18.75 -14.43
CA LEU A 322 -16.90 20.06 -13.87
C LEU A 322 -18.27 20.54 -14.36
N THR A 323 -18.55 20.38 -15.66
CA THR A 323 -19.83 20.75 -16.26
C THR A 323 -20.99 19.98 -15.61
N VAL A 324 -20.84 18.66 -15.44
CA VAL A 324 -21.85 17.83 -14.78
C VAL A 324 -22.08 18.26 -13.33
N LEU A 325 -21.01 18.45 -12.54
CA LEU A 325 -21.14 18.89 -11.15
C LEU A 325 -21.83 20.25 -11.04
N LEU A 326 -21.44 21.23 -11.86
CA LEU A 326 -22.03 22.56 -11.88
C LEU A 326 -23.51 22.54 -12.28
N GLN A 327 -23.87 21.73 -13.27
CA GLN A 327 -25.28 21.53 -13.67
C GLN A 327 -26.14 20.95 -12.54
N LYS A 328 -25.56 20.30 -11.53
CA LYS A 328 -26.30 19.76 -10.39
C LYS A 328 -26.48 20.74 -9.25
N VAL A 329 -25.68 21.80 -9.17
CA VAL A 329 -25.81 22.84 -8.13
C VAL A 329 -27.20 23.47 -8.13
N LYS A 330 -27.81 23.64 -9.32
CA LYS A 330 -29.18 24.17 -9.47
C LYS A 330 -30.30 23.32 -8.85
N HIS A 331 -30.02 22.06 -8.53
CA HIS A 331 -30.99 21.15 -7.90
C HIS A 331 -30.76 21.01 -6.39
N LEU A 332 -29.76 21.70 -5.82
CA LEU A 332 -29.51 21.64 -4.39
C LEU A 332 -30.58 22.43 -3.64
N PRO A 333 -31.06 21.94 -2.48
CA PRO A 333 -32.10 22.61 -1.69
C PRO A 333 -31.78 24.05 -1.25
N LEU A 334 -30.51 24.46 -1.33
CA LEU A 334 -30.01 25.79 -0.97
C LEU A 334 -29.84 26.73 -2.17
N TYR A 335 -30.11 26.27 -3.39
CA TYR A 335 -29.99 27.07 -4.62
C TYR A 335 -30.83 28.36 -4.56
N ASP A 336 -32.03 28.28 -4.00
CA ASP A 336 -32.91 29.46 -3.84
C ASP A 336 -32.64 30.29 -2.58
N LYS A 337 -31.74 29.86 -1.68
CA LYS A 337 -31.49 30.53 -0.39
C LYS A 337 -30.11 31.17 -0.25
N CYS A 338 -29.07 30.53 -0.80
CA CYS A 338 -27.69 30.99 -0.64
C CYS A 338 -26.85 30.94 -1.94
N LEU A 339 -27.26 30.13 -2.92
CA LEU A 339 -26.53 29.91 -4.16
C LEU A 339 -27.42 30.25 -5.36
N THR A 340 -27.84 31.52 -5.47
CA THR A 340 -28.68 31.98 -6.59
C THR A 340 -27.93 31.80 -7.92
N SER A 341 -28.68 31.76 -9.03
CA SER A 341 -28.09 31.67 -10.38
C SER A 341 -27.00 32.74 -10.62
N ASP A 342 -27.19 33.94 -10.09
CA ASP A 342 -26.24 35.05 -10.21
C ASP A 342 -24.97 34.81 -9.39
N VAL A 343 -25.08 34.24 -8.19
CA VAL A 343 -23.93 33.88 -7.36
C VAL A 343 -23.11 32.78 -8.02
N ILE A 344 -23.75 31.75 -8.59
CA ILE A 344 -23.04 30.69 -9.32
C ILE A 344 -22.35 31.26 -10.56
N LYS A 345 -23.03 32.10 -11.33
CA LYS A 345 -22.44 32.76 -12.50
C LYS A 345 -21.24 33.61 -12.09
N CYS A 346 -21.36 34.37 -11.01
CA CYS A 346 -20.27 35.17 -10.45
C CYS A 346 -19.10 34.30 -9.99
N ILE A 347 -19.36 33.17 -9.31
CA ILE A 347 -18.33 32.19 -8.95
C ILE A 347 -17.65 31.63 -10.20
N PHE A 348 -18.42 31.33 -11.25
CA PHE A 348 -17.89 30.81 -12.51
C PHE A 348 -16.99 31.84 -13.22
N GLU A 349 -17.48 33.07 -13.38
CA GLU A 349 -16.72 34.17 -13.97
C GLU A 349 -15.47 34.50 -13.14
N THR A 350 -15.59 34.50 -11.82
CA THR A 350 -14.46 34.72 -10.91
C THR A 350 -13.43 33.59 -11.03
N LEU A 351 -13.84 32.32 -10.98
CA LEU A 351 -12.92 31.19 -11.12
C LEU A 351 -12.28 31.19 -12.51
N HIS A 352 -13.03 31.52 -13.56
CA HIS A 352 -12.49 31.60 -14.91
C HIS A 352 -11.44 32.71 -15.03
N SER A 353 -11.77 33.92 -14.54
CA SER A 353 -10.84 35.06 -14.50
C SER A 353 -9.59 34.75 -13.66
N GLN A 354 -9.74 34.14 -12.49
CA GLN A 354 -8.60 33.73 -11.66
C GLN A 354 -7.73 32.67 -12.36
N ASN A 355 -8.34 31.72 -13.06
CA ASN A 355 -7.61 30.70 -13.79
C ASN A 355 -6.86 31.29 -14.99
N GLU A 356 -7.42 32.29 -15.69
CA GLU A 356 -6.72 33.04 -16.73
C GLU A 356 -5.55 33.86 -16.18
N LEU A 357 -5.73 34.51 -15.02
CA LEU A 357 -4.67 35.26 -14.35
C LEU A 357 -3.51 34.34 -13.93
N LEU A 358 -3.82 33.16 -13.37
CA LEU A 358 -2.81 32.16 -13.01
C LEU A 358 -2.09 31.60 -14.25
N ALA A 359 -2.83 31.28 -15.31
CA ALA A 359 -2.26 30.77 -16.56
C ALA A 359 -1.33 31.78 -17.23
N ASN A 360 -1.65 33.07 -17.14
CA ASN A 360 -0.88 34.17 -17.72
C ASN A 360 0.04 34.87 -16.73
N HIS A 361 0.24 34.30 -15.54
CA HIS A 361 0.98 34.95 -14.47
C HIS A 361 2.43 35.22 -14.91
N PRO A 362 2.94 36.46 -14.83
CA PRO A 362 4.24 36.83 -15.41
C PRO A 362 5.39 36.02 -14.81
N ASN A 363 5.32 35.73 -13.52
CA ASN A 363 6.34 34.94 -12.81
C ASN A 363 6.12 33.42 -12.87
N SER A 364 5.03 32.91 -13.46
CA SER A 364 4.71 31.47 -13.45
C SER A 364 5.84 30.62 -14.02
N ARG A 365 6.42 31.05 -15.14
CA ARG A 365 7.56 30.39 -15.79
C ARG A 365 8.79 30.36 -14.89
N ILE A 366 9.01 31.43 -14.13
CA ILE A 366 10.16 31.55 -13.23
C ILE A 366 9.98 30.59 -12.05
N TYR A 367 8.81 30.57 -11.40
CA TYR A 367 8.56 29.59 -10.32
C TYR A 367 8.64 28.15 -10.80
N ASN A 368 8.09 27.83 -11.98
CA ASN A 368 8.19 26.48 -12.53
C ASN A 368 9.65 26.06 -12.76
N THR A 369 10.49 26.98 -13.22
CA THR A 369 11.92 26.74 -13.42
C THR A 369 12.65 26.60 -12.09
N LEU A 370 12.39 27.52 -11.15
CA LEU A 370 13.07 27.54 -9.86
C LEU A 370 12.62 26.38 -8.96
N SER A 371 11.37 25.94 -9.02
CA SER A 371 10.83 24.81 -8.24
C SER A 371 11.58 23.50 -8.53
N GLY A 372 12.16 23.34 -9.73
CA GLY A 372 13.04 22.22 -10.06
C GLY A 372 14.44 22.30 -9.44
N LEU A 373 14.82 23.46 -8.90
CA LEU A 373 16.14 23.75 -8.34
C LEU A 373 16.12 23.93 -6.82
N VAL A 374 15.04 24.51 -6.29
CA VAL A 374 14.89 24.91 -4.88
C VAL A 374 13.44 24.67 -4.45
N GLU A 375 13.25 24.15 -3.23
CA GLU A 375 11.92 24.06 -2.61
C GLU A 375 11.48 25.44 -2.14
N PHE A 376 10.36 25.92 -2.70
CA PHE A 376 9.72 27.16 -2.27
C PHE A 376 8.60 26.83 -1.28
N ASP A 377 8.57 27.54 -0.15
CA ASP A 377 7.46 27.48 0.81
C ASP A 377 6.50 28.68 0.64
N GLY A 378 6.43 29.22 -0.57
CA GLY A 378 5.63 30.41 -0.87
C GLY A 378 5.97 31.06 -2.22
N TYR A 379 5.32 32.20 -2.49
CA TYR A 379 5.52 33.02 -3.68
C TYR A 379 6.31 34.29 -3.31
N TYR A 380 7.56 34.39 -3.76
CA TYR A 380 8.53 35.40 -3.33
C TYR A 380 8.88 36.46 -4.39
N LEU A 381 8.45 36.25 -5.63
CA LEU A 381 8.70 37.15 -6.77
C LEU A 381 7.51 38.10 -7.02
N GLU A 382 6.49 38.04 -6.17
CA GLU A 382 5.30 38.88 -6.30
C GLU A 382 5.57 40.29 -5.81
N SER A 383 5.25 41.26 -6.66
CA SER A 383 5.43 42.69 -6.38
C SER A 383 4.24 43.29 -5.65
N GLU A 384 3.07 42.63 -5.73
CA GLU A 384 1.86 43.06 -5.05
C GLU A 384 1.71 42.30 -3.72
N PRO A 385 1.45 42.99 -2.59
CA PRO A 385 1.14 42.34 -1.34
C PRO A 385 -0.18 41.59 -1.51
N CYS A 386 -0.09 40.26 -1.57
CA CYS A 386 -1.25 39.39 -1.66
C CYS A 386 -2.20 39.67 -0.47
N VAL A 387 -3.40 40.18 -0.77
CA VAL A 387 -4.42 40.55 0.23
C VAL A 387 -4.91 39.32 1.02
N ALA A 388 -4.88 38.13 0.39
CA ALA A 388 -5.18 36.84 1.02
C ALA A 388 -3.99 36.24 1.80
N CYS A 389 -2.78 36.80 1.64
CA CYS A 389 -1.56 36.38 2.31
C CYS A 389 -1.26 37.32 3.48
N SER A 390 -2.31 37.71 4.20
CA SER A 390 -2.18 38.00 5.63
C SER A 390 -1.81 36.69 6.34
N SER A 391 -0.62 36.17 6.04
CA SER A 391 0.05 35.22 6.93
C SER A 391 0.35 36.04 8.17
N PRO A 392 -0.34 35.87 9.30
CA PRO A 392 0.29 36.28 10.54
C PRO A 392 1.64 35.55 10.55
N GLU A 393 2.75 36.28 10.53
CA GLU A 393 4.08 35.67 10.74
C GLU A 393 3.92 34.77 11.96
N VAL A 394 3.95 33.45 11.74
CA VAL A 394 3.76 32.50 12.82
C VAL A 394 4.85 32.83 13.83
N PRO A 395 4.50 33.21 15.07
CA PRO A 395 5.47 33.75 16.00
C PRO A 395 6.60 32.74 16.19
N TYR A 396 7.85 33.20 16.05
CA TYR A 396 9.02 32.35 16.22
C TYR A 396 8.96 31.67 17.59
N SER A 397 9.03 30.33 17.60
CA SER A 397 9.06 29.55 18.84
C SER A 397 10.48 29.22 19.25
N ARG A 398 10.77 29.32 20.55
CA ARG A 398 12.08 28.98 21.08
C ARG A 398 12.21 27.46 21.21
N MET A 399 13.08 26.87 20.40
CA MET A 399 13.35 25.42 20.42
C MET A 399 14.80 25.12 20.81
N LYS A 400 15.03 23.97 21.46
CA LYS A 400 16.39 23.50 21.76
C LYS A 400 16.98 22.88 20.49
N LEU A 401 18.24 23.17 20.18
CA LEU A 401 18.91 22.61 18.99
C LEU A 401 18.90 21.06 18.98
N GLU A 402 18.90 20.44 20.17
CA GLU A 402 18.78 18.98 20.36
C GLU A 402 17.50 18.38 19.77
N SER A 403 16.38 19.13 19.75
CA SER A 403 15.13 18.62 19.18
C SER A 403 15.06 18.74 17.66
N LEU A 404 15.93 19.57 17.07
CA LEU A 404 15.97 19.82 15.62
C LEU A 404 17.09 19.05 14.94
N LYS A 405 18.10 18.58 15.68
CA LYS A 405 19.27 17.91 15.10
C LYS A 405 18.96 16.48 14.68
N SER A 406 19.44 16.12 13.50
CA SER A 406 19.53 14.74 13.00
C SER A 406 20.93 14.17 13.19
N GLU A 407 21.96 14.99 12.99
CA GLU A 407 23.37 14.62 13.10
C GLU A 407 24.19 15.83 13.58
N THR A 408 25.28 15.58 14.32
CA THR A 408 26.25 16.62 14.69
C THR A 408 27.65 16.10 14.43
N LYS A 409 28.47 16.93 13.77
CA LYS A 409 29.88 16.67 13.51
C LYS A 409 30.71 17.76 14.18
N PHE A 410 31.75 17.33 14.89
CA PHE A 410 32.71 18.22 15.51
C PHE A 410 34.00 18.16 14.71
N THR A 411 34.58 19.33 14.49
CA THR A 411 35.92 19.52 13.92
C THR A 411 36.68 20.45 14.86
N ASP A 412 37.99 20.55 14.69
CA ASP A 412 38.87 21.33 15.56
C ASP A 412 38.47 22.82 15.68
N ASN A 413 37.73 23.35 14.69
CA ASN A 413 37.30 24.75 14.65
C ASN A 413 35.81 24.97 14.35
N ARG A 414 35.00 23.91 14.16
CA ARG A 414 33.57 24.05 13.80
C ARG A 414 32.72 22.94 14.40
N ILE A 415 31.48 23.32 14.75
CA ILE A 415 30.39 22.39 15.07
C ILE A 415 29.39 22.46 13.92
N ILE A 416 29.18 21.35 13.24
CA ILE A 416 28.25 21.24 12.10
C ILE A 416 27.04 20.43 12.56
N VAL A 417 25.85 21.05 12.58
CA VAL A 417 24.59 20.38 12.95
C VAL A 417 23.71 20.27 11.71
N LYS A 418 23.29 19.04 11.38
CA LYS A 418 22.31 18.78 10.32
C LYS A 418 20.91 18.72 10.93
N CYS A 419 20.00 19.59 10.54
CA CYS A 419 18.63 19.57 11.04
C CYS A 419 17.78 18.47 10.39
N THR A 420 16.70 18.05 11.06
CA THR A 420 15.71 17.07 10.55
C THR A 420 14.82 17.62 9.44
N GLY A 421 14.78 18.94 9.26
CA GLY A 421 14.04 19.64 8.23
C GLY A 421 14.58 21.05 7.98
N SER A 422 13.88 21.81 7.14
CA SER A 422 14.15 23.22 6.86
C SER A 422 13.54 24.10 7.94
N TYR A 423 14.32 25.04 8.49
CA TYR A 423 13.89 25.95 9.56
C TYR A 423 14.35 27.37 9.26
N THR A 424 13.47 28.34 9.46
CA THR A 424 13.82 29.77 9.47
C THR A 424 14.28 30.15 10.87
N ILE A 425 15.52 30.62 11.02
CA ILE A 425 16.12 30.92 12.32
C ILE A 425 16.20 32.43 12.51
N GLN A 426 15.48 32.96 13.50
CA GLN A 426 15.54 34.38 13.85
C GLN A 426 16.74 34.72 14.76
N SER A 427 16.99 33.90 15.78
CA SER A 427 18.10 34.10 16.71
C SER A 427 18.59 32.77 17.29
N VAL A 428 19.87 32.74 17.68
CA VAL A 428 20.50 31.60 18.36
C VAL A 428 21.14 32.09 19.64
N THR A 429 20.78 31.50 20.77
CA THR A 429 21.46 31.73 22.05
C THR A 429 22.35 30.53 22.33
N MET A 430 23.66 30.74 22.45
CA MET A 430 24.62 29.69 22.80
C MET A 430 25.28 30.06 24.13
N ASN A 431 25.18 29.16 25.11
CA ASN A 431 25.92 29.30 26.36
C ASN A 431 27.27 28.61 26.19
N VAL A 432 28.35 29.41 26.13
CA VAL A 432 29.72 28.89 26.10
C VAL A 432 30.19 28.77 27.54
N HIS A 433 30.40 27.55 28.01
CA HIS A 433 31.04 27.29 29.30
C HIS A 433 32.49 26.93 29.05
N ASP A 434 33.40 27.62 29.74
CA ASP A 434 34.83 27.34 29.66
C ASP A 434 35.11 26.03 30.39
N ALA A 435 35.54 25.01 29.65
CA ALA A 435 35.91 23.73 30.23
C ALA A 435 37.38 23.79 30.65
N ARG A 436 37.63 24.39 31.82
CA ARG A 436 38.73 24.16 32.80
C ARG A 436 39.30 25.48 33.34
N SER A 437 38.90 25.85 34.56
CA SER A 437 39.88 26.33 35.54
C SER A 437 40.49 25.10 36.21
N PRO A 438 41.77 24.75 35.99
CA PRO A 438 42.41 23.75 36.83
C PRO A 438 42.41 24.29 38.26
N ASN A 439 41.88 23.50 39.21
CA ASN A 439 41.97 23.81 40.63
C ASN A 439 43.44 24.12 40.98
N GLN A 440 43.66 25.29 41.56
CA GLN A 440 44.86 25.62 42.33
C GLN A 440 44.61 25.28 43.80
#